data_AF-A0A520BFQ5-F1
#
_entry.id   AF-A0A520BFQ5-F1
#
_cell.length_a   1.000
_cell.length_b   1.000
_cell.length_c   1.000
_cell.angle_alpha   90.00
_cell.angle_beta   90.00
_cell.angle_gamma   90.00
#
_symmetry.space_group_name_H-M   'P 1'
#
loop_
_entity.id
_entity.type
_entity.pdbx_description
1 polymer ?
#
loop_
_entity_poly.entity_id
_entity_poly.type
_entity_poly.pdbx_seq_one_letter_code
_entity_poly.pdbx_strand_id
1 'polypeptide(L)' 'MKILANDGISKEGIQLLEQNGFEVLTTKVAQEQVAAYIQKN' A
#
# COMPACT_ATOMS: atom_id res chain seq x y z
N MET A 1 5.39 -9.44 0.74
CA MET A 1 5.21 -8.32 1.71
C MET A 1 4.20 -7.36 1.12
N LYS A 2 3.32 -6.77 1.93
CA LYS A 2 2.29 -5.82 1.46
C LYS A 2 2.69 -4.39 1.80
N ILE A 3 2.37 -3.45 0.91
CA ILE A 3 2.67 -2.02 1.05
C ILE A 3 1.36 -1.25 0.88
N LEU A 4 0.96 -0.45 1.87
CA LEU A 4 -0.20 0.43 1.78
C LEU A 4 0.25 1.83 1.33
N ALA A 5 -0.09 2.21 0.10
CA ALA A 5 0.06 3.55 -0.46
C ALA A 5 -1.21 4.38 -0.24
N ASN A 6 -1.53 4.68 1.03
CA ASN A 6 -2.78 5.35 1.45
C ASN A 6 -2.99 6.73 0.80
N ASP A 7 -1.90 7.49 0.67
CA ASP A 7 -1.89 8.84 0.07
C ASP A 7 -1.50 8.82 -1.41
N GLY A 8 -1.36 7.63 -1.99
CA GLY A 8 -0.95 7.41 -3.37
C GLY A 8 0.56 7.32 -3.56
N ILE A 9 0.93 6.80 -4.73
CA ILE A 9 2.30 6.65 -5.23
C ILE A 9 2.23 6.67 -6.78
N SER A 10 3.31 7.04 -7.45
CA SER A 10 3.36 7.05 -8.92
C SER A 10 3.09 5.65 -9.49
N LYS A 11 2.50 5.59 -10.69
CA LYS A 11 2.21 4.32 -11.37
C LYS A 11 3.48 3.52 -11.64
N GLU A 12 4.57 4.18 -12.02
CA GLU A 12 5.86 3.50 -12.18
C GLU A 12 6.37 2.91 -10.86
N GLY A 13 6.13 3.59 -9.73
CA GLY A 13 6.47 3.09 -8.40
C GLY A 13 5.68 1.84 -8.01
N ILE A 14 4.38 1.79 -8.31
CA ILE A 14 3.55 0.60 -8.13
C ILE A 14 4.13 -0.57 -8.93
N GLN A 15 4.38 -0.35 -10.22
CA GLN A 15 4.88 -1.41 -11.11
C GLN A 15 6.24 -1.94 -10.66
N LEU A 16 7.15 -1.07 -10.22
CA LEU A 16 8.44 -1.50 -9.71
C LEU A 16 8.30 -2.35 -8.44
N LEU A 17 7.43 -1.94 -7.52
CA LEU A 17 7.18 -2.69 -6.28
C LEU A 17 6.53 -4.05 -6.57
N GLU A 18 5.53 -4.10 -7.46
CA GLU A 18 4.89 -5.35 -7.88
C GLU A 18 5.88 -6.30 -8.59
N GLN A 19 6.75 -5.77 -9.45
CA GLN A 19 7.80 -6.56 -10.10
C GLN A 19 8.81 -7.13 -9.11
N ASN A 20 9.04 -6.46 -7.98
CA ASN A 20 9.90 -6.94 -6.91
C ASN A 20 9.16 -7.87 -5.91
N GLY A 21 7.92 -8.27 -6.21
CA GLY A 21 7.14 -9.21 -5.39
C GLY A 21 6.44 -8.56 -4.19
N PHE A 22 6.26 -7.24 -4.22
CA PHE A 22 5.45 -6.53 -3.23
C PHE A 22 4.01 -6.34 -3.75
N GLU A 23 3.03 -6.57 -2.89
CA GLU A 23 1.63 -6.27 -3.20
C GLU A 23 1.33 -4.85 -2.73
N VAL A 24 0.97 -3.96 -3.66
CA VAL A 24 0.73 -2.54 -3.35
C VAL A 24 -0.77 -2.28 -3.25
N LEU A 25 -1.22 -1.90 -2.06
CA LEU A 25 -2.59 -1.51 -1.77
C LEU A 25 -2.71 0.01 -1.89
N THR A 26 -3.54 0.51 -2.79
CA THR A 26 -3.86 1.96 -2.91
C THR A 26 -5.20 2.31 -2.27
N THR A 27 -5.69 1.44 -1.38
CA THR A 27 -6.96 1.65 -0.67
C THR A 27 -6.82 2.85 0.26
N LYS A 28 -7.73 3.80 0.13
CA LYS A 28 -7.80 4.95 1.04
C LYS A 28 -8.41 4.51 2.37
N VAL A 29 -7.66 4.67 3.44
CA VAL A 29 -7.98 4.34 4.83
C VAL A 29 -7.89 5.62 5.64
N ALA A 30 -8.83 5.81 6.58
CA ALA A 30 -8.75 6.92 7.52
C ALA A 30 -7.45 6.84 8.33
N GLN A 31 -6.78 7.98 8.55
CA GLN A 31 -5.44 8.03 9.16
C GLN A 31 -5.37 7.27 10.50
N GLU A 32 -6.41 7.39 11.32
CA GLU A 32 -6.54 6.73 12.63
C GLU A 32 -6.65 5.20 12.51
N GLN A 33 -7.09 4.69 11.36
CA GLN A 33 -7.29 3.27 11.09
C GLN A 33 -6.15 2.63 10.28
N VAL A 34 -5.17 3.41 9.82
CA VAL A 34 -4.03 2.91 9.01
C VAL A 34 -3.27 1.81 9.75
N ALA A 35 -2.97 2.02 11.03
CA ALA A 35 -2.26 1.03 11.84
C ALA A 35 -3.04 -0.30 11.94
N ALA A 36 -4.34 -0.22 12.22
CA ALA A 36 -5.20 -1.39 12.31
C ALA A 36 -5.35 -2.12 10.97
N TYR A 37 -5.38 -1.37 9.86
CA TYR A 37 -5.48 -1.92 8.51
C TYR A 37 -4.19 -2.65 8.10
N ILE A 38 -3.01 -2.09 8.42
CA ILE A 38 -1.71 -2.73 8.15
C ILE A 38 -1.55 -4.00 8.98
N GLN A 39 -1.99 -4.02 10.24
CA GLN A 39 -1.80 -5.18 11.11
C GLN A 39 -2.72 -6.37 10.75
N LYS A 40 -3.85 -6.11 10.10
CA LYS A 40 -4.85 -7.12 9.75
C LYS A 40 -4.61 -7.79 8.38
N ASN A 41 -3.87 -7.12 7.48
CA ASN A 41 -3.66 -7.55 6.10
C ASN A 41 -2.25 -8.11 5.88
#